data_AF-A0A9E8TRS3-F1
#
_entry.id   AF-A0A9E8TRS3-F1
#
_cell.length_a   1.000
_cell.length_b   1.000
_cell.length_c   1.000
_cell.angle_alpha   90.00
_cell.angle_beta   90.00
_cell.angle_gamma   90.00
#
_symmetry.space_group_name_H-M   'P 1'
#
loop_
_entity.id
_entity.type
_entity.pdbx_description
1 polymer ?
#
loop_
_entity_poly.entity_id
_entity_poly.type
_entity_poly.pdbx_seq_one_letter_code
_entity_poly.pdbx_strand_id
1 'polypeptide(L)'
;MGSRRRALVAVLLVGTAVASLSACAPDPFTRDDVLEVPHAVLELDEHNSGRWQYLDEDLAVHDLGECERHSVWTSRRTCQSVDEANVYFTYTSPRRGHSERTLVVDGEEIPMSCESDFVEGILYCMPTSASPEPTQWPPRRT
;
A
#
# COMPACT_ATOMS: atom_id res chain seq x y z
N MET A 1 30.25 69.69 26.78
CA MET A 1 29.84 69.95 25.39
C MET A 1 30.50 68.94 24.49
N GLY A 2 29.74 68.15 23.72
CA GLY A 2 30.31 67.17 22.80
C GLY A 2 29.33 66.08 22.37
N SER A 3 28.10 66.44 21.99
CA SER A 3 27.14 65.52 21.37
C SER A 3 27.70 64.99 20.05
N ARG A 4 27.90 63.67 19.95
CA ARG A 4 28.09 62.98 18.66
C ARG A 4 26.86 62.12 18.37
N ARG A 5 26.03 62.64 17.47
CA ARG A 5 25.03 61.87 16.73
C ARG A 5 25.76 60.92 15.78
N ARG A 6 25.25 59.71 15.59
CA ARG A 6 24.84 59.14 14.29
C ARG A 6 24.42 57.68 14.46
N ALA A 7 23.20 57.41 14.02
CA ALA A 7 22.61 56.09 13.86
C ALA A 7 23.41 55.24 12.86
N LEU A 8 23.47 53.94 13.12
CA LEU A 8 23.79 52.93 12.13
C LEU A 8 22.68 51.87 12.16
N VAL A 9 21.96 51.83 11.05
CA VAL A 9 21.02 50.80 10.63
C VAL A 9 21.84 49.55 10.28
N ALA A 10 21.42 48.38 10.76
CA ALA A 10 21.62 47.13 10.03
C ALA A 10 20.54 46.13 10.43
N VAL A 11 19.59 45.99 9.52
CA VAL A 11 18.40 45.18 9.55
C VAL A 11 18.71 43.80 8.94
N LEU A 12 17.97 42.79 9.40
CA LEU A 12 17.73 41.47 8.79
C LEU A 12 18.88 40.44 8.84
N LEU A 13 18.88 39.63 9.92
CA LEU A 13 19.29 38.24 9.84
C LEU A 13 18.21 37.49 9.03
N VAL A 14 18.42 37.37 7.72
CA VAL A 14 17.71 36.39 6.89
C VAL A 14 18.30 35.02 7.23
N GLY A 15 17.72 34.37 8.23
CA GLY A 15 17.93 32.95 8.45
C GLY A 15 17.19 32.20 7.35
N THR A 16 17.87 31.89 6.25
CA THR A 16 17.33 31.02 5.21
C THR A 16 17.28 29.60 5.78
N ALA A 17 16.15 29.23 6.38
CA ALA A 17 15.84 27.84 6.65
C ALA A 17 15.76 27.14 5.28
N VAL A 18 16.82 26.41 4.92
CA VAL A 18 16.77 25.48 3.79
C VAL A 18 15.87 24.34 4.24
N ALA A 19 14.56 24.50 4.04
CA ALA A 19 13.64 23.39 4.10
C ALA A 19 14.02 22.48 2.93
N SER A 20 14.77 21.43 3.24
CA SER A 20 14.95 20.30 2.34
C SER A 20 13.57 19.73 2.06
N LEU A 21 12.92 20.20 1.00
CA LEU A 21 11.73 19.60 0.43
C LEU A 21 12.18 18.30 -0.24
N SER A 22 12.51 17.29 0.57
CA SER A 22 12.44 15.91 0.13
C SER A 22 11.03 15.72 -0.38
N ALA A 23 10.91 15.44 -1.68
CA ALA A 23 9.66 15.10 -2.30
C ALA A 23 9.11 13.84 -1.60
N CYS A 24 8.28 14.03 -0.59
CA CYS A 24 7.63 12.93 0.11
C CYS A 24 6.61 12.32 -0.87
N ALA A 25 7.03 11.30 -1.61
CA ALA A 25 6.07 10.28 -2.00
C ALA A 25 5.45 9.74 -0.69
N PRO A 26 4.14 9.42 -0.67
CA PRO A 26 3.59 8.74 0.49
C PRO A 26 4.39 7.47 0.71
N ASP A 27 4.75 7.23 1.97
CA ASP A 27 5.40 5.98 2.33
C ASP A 27 4.45 4.83 1.96
N PRO A 28 4.96 3.76 1.31
CA PRO A 28 4.14 2.57 1.08
C PRO A 28 3.68 2.03 2.43
N PHE A 29 2.47 1.47 2.46
CA PHE A 29 2.00 0.79 3.66
C PHE A 29 2.82 -0.46 3.92
N THR A 30 2.85 -0.88 5.18
CA THR A 30 3.63 -2.01 5.68
C THR A 30 2.73 -3.22 5.95
N ARG A 31 3.35 -4.37 6.23
CA ARG A 31 2.64 -5.56 6.69
C ARG A 31 1.85 -5.30 7.97
N ASP A 32 2.42 -4.55 8.91
CA ASP A 32 1.76 -4.23 10.18
C ASP A 32 0.51 -3.37 9.95
N ASP A 33 0.56 -2.42 9.01
CA ASP A 33 -0.62 -1.62 8.62
C ASP A 33 -1.75 -2.51 8.06
N VAL A 34 -1.40 -3.54 7.28
CA VAL A 34 -2.39 -4.48 6.72
C VAL A 34 -3.06 -5.32 7.81
N LEU A 35 -2.34 -5.69 8.88
CA LEU A 35 -2.89 -6.51 9.96
C LEU A 35 -3.97 -5.78 10.79
N GLU A 36 -4.09 -4.47 10.65
CA GLU A 36 -5.10 -3.65 11.32
C GLU A 36 -6.32 -3.35 10.43
N VAL A 37 -6.36 -3.89 9.21
CA VAL A 37 -7.38 -3.57 8.20
C VAL A 37 -8.25 -4.78 7.88
N PRO A 38 -9.59 -4.67 8.03
CA PRO A 38 -10.52 -5.70 7.58
C PRO A 38 -10.37 -6.02 6.10
N HIS A 39 -10.65 -7.27 5.73
CA HIS A 39 -10.58 -7.73 4.34
C HIS A 39 -9.18 -7.63 3.72
N ALA A 40 -8.15 -7.53 4.55
CA ALA A 40 -6.76 -7.68 4.15
C ALA A 40 -6.46 -9.10 3.66
N VAL A 41 -5.44 -9.23 2.81
CA VAL A 41 -4.96 -10.53 2.30
C VAL A 41 -3.43 -10.57 2.40
N LEU A 42 -2.88 -11.65 2.94
CA LEU A 42 -1.45 -11.83 3.16
C LEU A 42 -0.96 -13.11 2.52
N GLU A 43 0.20 -13.06 1.86
CA GLU A 43 0.92 -14.26 1.45
C GLU A 43 1.69 -14.82 2.66
N LEU A 44 1.63 -16.14 2.84
CA LEU A 44 2.21 -16.78 4.02
C LEU A 44 3.70 -17.10 3.89
N ASP A 45 4.09 -17.60 2.72
CA ASP A 45 5.44 -18.09 2.48
C ASP A 45 6.10 -17.28 1.35
N GLU A 46 7.42 -17.12 1.43
CA GLU A 46 8.23 -16.43 0.43
C GLU A 46 8.02 -17.00 -0.99
N HIS A 47 8.27 -16.17 -2.01
CA HIS A 47 8.48 -16.64 -3.39
C HIS A 47 7.25 -17.20 -4.12
N ASN A 48 6.09 -16.53 -4.07
CA ASN A 48 4.89 -16.94 -4.82
C ASN A 48 4.43 -18.37 -4.48
N SER A 49 4.53 -18.73 -3.20
CA SER A 49 4.11 -20.04 -2.68
C SER A 49 2.67 -20.38 -3.07
N GLY A 50 1.85 -19.35 -3.27
CA GLY A 50 0.43 -19.49 -3.55
C GLY A 50 -0.37 -19.88 -2.32
N ARG A 51 0.21 -19.72 -1.12
CA ARG A 51 -0.50 -19.85 0.15
C ARG A 51 -0.83 -18.46 0.67
N TRP A 52 -2.11 -18.24 0.90
CA TRP A 52 -2.64 -16.93 1.27
C TRP A 52 -3.55 -17.06 2.48
N GLN A 53 -3.70 -15.97 3.21
CA GLN A 53 -4.68 -15.78 4.27
C GLN A 53 -5.45 -14.51 4.03
N TYR A 54 -6.67 -14.42 4.55
CA TYR A 54 -7.39 -13.15 4.64
C TYR A 54 -7.79 -12.85 6.08
N LEU A 55 -7.98 -11.56 6.35
CA LEU A 55 -8.61 -11.08 7.57
C LEU A 55 -10.08 -10.80 7.29
N ASP A 56 -10.98 -11.32 8.12
CA ASP A 56 -12.40 -10.98 8.03
C ASP A 56 -12.69 -9.59 8.62
N GLU A 57 -13.98 -9.28 8.78
CA GLU A 57 -14.44 -8.00 9.36
C GLU A 57 -13.96 -7.81 10.81
N ASP A 58 -13.79 -8.90 11.55
CA ASP A 58 -13.36 -8.92 12.95
C ASP A 58 -11.83 -9.09 13.10
N LEU A 59 -11.09 -9.00 11.99
CA LEU A 59 -9.64 -9.25 11.91
C LEU A 59 -9.25 -10.69 12.29
N ALA A 60 -10.18 -11.64 12.23
CA ALA A 60 -9.84 -13.04 12.40
C ALA A 60 -9.12 -13.55 11.14
N VAL A 61 -8.09 -14.35 11.36
CA VAL A 61 -7.24 -14.91 10.29
C VAL A 61 -7.88 -16.18 9.76
N HIS A 62 -8.08 -16.23 8.45
CA HIS A 62 -8.63 -17.39 7.75
C HIS A 62 -7.71 -17.82 6.62
N ASP A 63 -7.52 -19.13 6.50
CA ASP A 63 -6.70 -19.71 5.44
C ASP A 63 -7.43 -19.72 4.10
N LEU A 64 -6.74 -19.26 3.05
CA LEU A 64 -7.13 -19.53 1.68
C LEU A 64 -6.49 -20.84 1.23
N GLY A 65 -7.30 -21.71 0.65
CA GLY A 65 -6.88 -22.97 0.08
C GLY A 65 -5.98 -22.80 -1.15
N GLU A 66 -5.61 -23.93 -1.76
CA GLU A 66 -4.75 -23.92 -2.93
C GLU A 66 -5.35 -23.10 -4.08
N CYS A 67 -4.52 -22.24 -4.67
CA CYS A 67 -4.98 -21.39 -5.75
C CYS A 67 -5.03 -22.14 -7.09
N GLU A 68 -6.21 -22.19 -7.69
CA GLU A 68 -6.41 -22.71 -9.03
C GLU A 68 -5.87 -21.74 -10.08
N ARG A 69 -5.15 -22.25 -11.09
CA ARG A 69 -4.65 -21.44 -12.21
C ARG A 69 -5.65 -21.47 -13.36
N HIS A 70 -6.18 -20.31 -13.73
CA HIS A 70 -7.15 -20.18 -14.82
C HIS A 70 -6.52 -19.84 -16.18
N SER A 71 -5.35 -19.21 -16.21
CA SER A 71 -4.67 -18.89 -17.47
C SER A 71 -3.15 -18.85 -17.31
N VAL A 72 -2.45 -19.54 -18.23
CA VAL A 72 -0.98 -19.55 -18.27
C VAL A 72 -0.42 -18.25 -18.87
N TRP A 73 -1.20 -17.55 -19.70
CA TRP A 73 -0.76 -16.33 -20.37
C TRP A 73 -0.80 -15.10 -19.46
N THR A 74 -1.86 -14.99 -18.64
CA THR A 74 -2.04 -13.87 -17.70
C THR A 74 -1.64 -14.24 -16.28
N SER A 75 -1.27 -15.50 -16.04
CA SER A 75 -0.99 -16.04 -14.70
C SER A 75 -2.13 -15.82 -13.71
N ARG A 76 -3.39 -15.74 -14.19
CA ARG A 76 -4.56 -15.55 -13.32
C ARG A 76 -4.75 -16.75 -12.42
N ARG A 77 -4.89 -16.50 -11.12
CA ARG A 77 -5.14 -17.51 -10.09
C ARG A 77 -6.30 -17.08 -9.19
N THR A 78 -7.00 -18.07 -8.64
CA THR A 78 -8.06 -17.86 -7.64
C THR A 78 -7.86 -18.83 -6.49
N CYS A 79 -7.87 -18.34 -5.27
CA CYS A 79 -7.74 -19.13 -4.04
C CYS A 79 -9.07 -19.00 -3.28
N GLN A 80 -9.71 -20.11 -2.93
CA GLN A 80 -10.96 -20.12 -2.17
C GLN A 80 -10.67 -20.29 -0.68
N SER A 81 -11.43 -19.64 0.20
CA SER A 81 -11.35 -19.88 1.64
C SER A 81 -11.62 -21.34 1.98
N VAL A 82 -10.88 -21.87 2.96
CA VAL A 82 -11.06 -23.24 3.45
C VAL A 82 -12.35 -23.36 4.28
N ASP A 83 -12.70 -22.30 5.00
CA ASP A 83 -13.78 -22.30 5.98
C ASP A 83 -15.08 -21.66 5.43
N GLU A 84 -14.96 -20.79 4.42
CA GLU A 84 -16.07 -20.01 3.88
C GLU A 84 -16.23 -20.17 2.38
N ALA A 85 -17.31 -20.81 1.94
CA ALA A 85 -17.52 -21.11 0.52
C ALA A 85 -17.63 -19.87 -0.39
N ASN A 86 -18.09 -18.73 0.15
CA ASN A 86 -18.31 -17.50 -0.60
C ASN A 86 -17.14 -16.51 -0.55
N VAL A 87 -16.00 -16.92 0.02
CA VAL A 87 -14.80 -16.09 0.07
C VAL A 87 -13.75 -16.61 -0.90
N TYR A 88 -13.28 -15.74 -1.80
CA TYR A 88 -12.21 -16.09 -2.73
C TYR A 88 -11.35 -14.89 -3.11
N PHE A 89 -10.05 -15.12 -3.21
CA PHE A 89 -9.08 -14.13 -3.63
C PHE A 89 -8.61 -14.43 -5.06
N THR A 90 -8.80 -13.48 -5.97
CA THR A 90 -8.34 -13.57 -7.36
C THR A 90 -7.17 -12.62 -7.55
N TYR A 91 -6.11 -13.10 -8.18
CA TYR A 91 -4.99 -12.24 -8.59
C TYR A 91 -4.50 -12.59 -10.00
N THR A 92 -4.09 -11.54 -10.71
CA THR A 92 -3.50 -11.64 -12.04
C THR A 92 -2.14 -10.94 -12.03
N SER A 93 -1.10 -11.68 -12.46
CA SER A 93 0.26 -11.15 -12.60
C SER A 93 0.71 -11.30 -14.05
N PRO A 94 0.23 -10.44 -14.96
CA PRO A 94 0.55 -10.55 -16.37
C PRO A 94 2.01 -10.15 -16.61
N ARG A 95 2.65 -10.73 -17.64
CA ARG A 95 4.03 -10.33 -18.04
C ARG A 95 4.12 -8.88 -18.52
N ARG A 96 3.00 -8.32 -18.99
CA ARG A 96 2.83 -6.94 -19.45
C ARG A 96 1.40 -6.51 -19.13
N GLY A 97 1.22 -5.33 -18.56
CA GLY A 97 -0.09 -4.80 -18.16
C GLY A 97 -0.19 -4.58 -16.65
N HIS A 98 -1.37 -4.21 -16.19
CA HIS A 98 -1.66 -3.96 -14.78
C HIS A 98 -1.96 -5.28 -14.07
N SER A 99 -1.38 -5.48 -12.88
CA SER A 99 -1.82 -6.56 -11.99
C SER A 99 -3.15 -6.17 -11.36
N GLU A 100 -4.11 -7.08 -11.39
CA GLU A 100 -5.41 -6.93 -10.74
C GLU A 100 -5.49 -7.92 -9.59
N ARG A 101 -5.99 -7.46 -8.45
CA ARG A 101 -6.18 -8.26 -7.24
C ARG A 101 -7.51 -7.88 -6.61
N THR A 102 -8.33 -8.89 -6.34
CA THR A 102 -9.69 -8.72 -5.83
C THR A 102 -9.96 -9.79 -4.81
N LEU A 103 -10.40 -9.38 -3.62
CA LEU A 103 -11.03 -10.29 -2.66
C LEU A 103 -12.53 -10.25 -2.90
N VAL A 104 -13.18 -11.40 -2.88
CA VAL A 104 -14.65 -11.47 -2.86
C VAL A 104 -15.09 -12.06 -1.54
N VAL A 105 -16.04 -11.40 -0.88
CA VAL A 105 -16.67 -11.85 0.37
C VAL A 105 -18.18 -11.77 0.17
N ASP A 106 -18.88 -12.89 0.30
CA ASP A 106 -20.35 -12.98 0.13
C ASP A 106 -20.89 -12.32 -1.16
N GLY A 107 -20.10 -12.40 -2.24
CA GLY A 107 -20.44 -11.85 -3.55
C GLY A 107 -20.11 -10.37 -3.74
N GLU A 108 -19.56 -9.69 -2.73
CA GLU A 108 -19.03 -8.33 -2.86
C GLU A 108 -17.59 -8.36 -3.37
N GLU A 109 -17.31 -7.64 -4.46
CA GLU A 109 -15.95 -7.49 -4.99
C GLU A 109 -15.20 -6.33 -4.32
N ILE A 110 -14.12 -6.67 -3.62
CA ILE A 110 -13.26 -5.74 -2.89
C ILE A 110 -11.95 -5.58 -3.68
N PRO A 111 -11.71 -4.43 -4.34
CA PRO A 111 -10.48 -4.20 -5.09
C PRO A 111 -9.30 -3.97 -4.15
N MET A 112 -8.19 -4.65 -4.39
CA MET A 112 -7.04 -4.69 -3.47
C MET A 112 -5.86 -3.86 -3.98
N SER A 113 -5.26 -3.09 -3.08
CA SER A 113 -3.93 -2.48 -3.23
C SER A 113 -2.92 -3.36 -2.51
N CYS A 114 -1.76 -3.64 -3.12
CA CYS A 114 -0.78 -4.55 -2.53
C CYS A 114 0.64 -4.03 -2.64
N GLU A 115 1.39 -4.26 -1.58
CA GLU A 115 2.81 -3.97 -1.49
C GLU A 115 3.59 -5.28 -1.28
N SER A 116 4.87 -5.25 -1.61
CA SER A 116 5.78 -6.37 -1.38
C SER A 116 6.79 -6.02 -0.30
N ASP A 117 6.97 -6.91 0.66
CA ASP A 117 8.19 -6.89 1.46
C ASP A 117 9.35 -7.29 0.56
N PHE A 118 10.25 -6.37 0.26
CA PHE A 118 11.41 -6.65 -0.61
C PHE A 118 12.46 -7.55 0.07
N VAL A 119 12.42 -7.68 1.39
CA VAL A 119 13.33 -8.52 2.17
C VAL A 119 12.83 -9.96 2.18
N GLU A 120 11.55 -10.15 2.48
CA GLU A 120 10.93 -11.49 2.59
C GLU A 120 10.35 -11.98 1.26
N GLY A 121 10.15 -11.10 0.27
CA GLY A 121 9.51 -11.44 -0.99
C GLY A 121 8.05 -11.86 -0.84
N ILE A 122 7.39 -11.36 0.21
CA ILE A 122 6.00 -11.65 0.58
C ILE A 122 5.11 -10.48 0.14
N LEU A 123 3.96 -10.79 -0.43
CA LEU A 123 2.93 -9.80 -0.76
C LEU A 123 1.92 -9.66 0.38
N TYR A 124 1.53 -8.42 0.64
CA TYR A 124 0.43 -8.09 1.54
C TYR A 124 -0.46 -7.04 0.89
N CYS A 125 -1.76 -7.17 1.12
CA CYS A 125 -2.80 -6.47 0.41
C CYS A 125 -3.84 -5.94 1.38
N MET A 126 -4.34 -4.73 1.13
CA MET A 126 -5.49 -4.15 1.81
C MET A 126 -6.51 -3.63 0.79
N PRO A 127 -7.78 -3.44 1.18
CA PRO A 127 -8.76 -2.78 0.33
C PRO A 127 -8.22 -1.43 -0.18
N THR A 128 -8.45 -1.14 -1.45
CA THR A 128 -8.00 0.13 -2.06
C THR A 128 -8.57 1.34 -1.34
N SER A 129 -9.76 1.22 -0.75
CA SER A 129 -10.41 2.24 0.07
C SER A 129 -9.69 2.53 1.39
N ALA A 130 -8.93 1.57 1.91
CA ALA A 130 -8.12 1.70 3.13
C ALA A 130 -6.65 2.06 2.82
N SER A 131 -6.22 1.89 1.56
CA SER A 131 -4.88 2.25 1.12
C SER A 131 -4.64 3.76 1.27
N PRO A 132 -3.48 4.18 1.81
CA PRO A 132 -3.13 5.59 1.87
C PRO A 132 -3.18 6.20 0.47
N GLU A 133 -3.91 7.31 0.32
CA GLU A 133 -4.00 8.00 -0.97
C GLU A 133 -2.61 8.48 -1.41
N PRO A 134 -2.28 8.35 -2.71
CA PRO A 134 -1.15 9.05 -3.28
C PRO A 134 -1.32 10.56 -3.00
N THR A 135 -0.45 11.17 -2.18
CA THR A 135 -0.51 12.62 -1.97
C THR A 135 -0.37 13.29 -3.33
N GLN A 136 -1.48 13.85 -3.83
CA GLN A 136 -1.50 14.48 -5.14
C GLN A 136 -0.53 15.66 -5.11
N TRP A 137 0.45 15.64 -6.01
CA TRP A 137 1.43 16.70 -6.13
C TRP A 137 0.71 18.04 -6.31
N PRO A 138 0.99 19.10 -5.52
CA PRO A 138 0.49 20.42 -5.87
C PRO A 138 1.03 20.78 -7.26
N PRO A 139 0.22 21.44 -8.13
CA PRO A 139 0.65 21.80 -9.46
C PRO A 139 1.95 22.61 -9.36
N ARG A 140 2.97 22.20 -10.13
CA ARG A 140 4.21 22.98 -10.25
C ARG A 140 3.80 24.38 -10.71
N ARG A 141 4.02 25.40 -9.88
CA ARG A 141 3.97 26.78 -10.35
C ARG A 141 5.15 26.96 -11.30
N THR A 142 4.86 26.93 -12.61
CA THR A 142 5.76 27.43 -13.65
C THR A 142 5.94 28.93 -13.51
#